data_AF-A0A941RNH2-F1
#
_entry.id   AF-A0A941RNH2-F1
#
_cell.length_a   1.000
_cell.length_b   1.000
_cell.length_c   1.000
_cell.angle_alpha   90.00
_cell.angle_beta   90.00
_cell.angle_gamma   90.00
#
_symmetry.space_group_name_H-M   'P 1'
#
loop_
_entity.id
_entity.type
_entity.pdbx_description
1 polymer ?
#
loop_
_entity_poly.entity_id
_entity_poly.type
_entity_poly.pdbx_seq_one_letter_code
_entity_poly.pdbx_strand_id
1 'polypeptide(L)'
;MSHWSTDLARKTYSIPHWSDGYFDVDGHGRMVVRPKGTAGPEVALSTVIETAQAQGAKLPMLVRFPDVLGDRLRKLQGAFAQAIKDWDYGGSYTAIYPIKVNQHAGVAGTLASHHGEGFGLEAGSKPELMAVLALSRPGGTIVCNGYKDREYIRLALIGRKLGLETYIVIEKPSELKVALEEAAALGIKPGLGVRMRLASLGAGKWQNSGGDKAKFGLDPRQLLTLWKELRDSGMGDCLQLLHFHMGSQISNVRDIAAGMREATRYFVELSQLGAKISHVDVGGGLGIDYEGTRSRSYNSVNYGIHHYASSIVQPLAEACASEGLPPPRILTECGRAMTAHHAVLVANVSEVEQAPEGRVPDPHADESTPVRQLRELHSEMAQRPAVEVFHEASQAHAEGLSLYTLG
;
A
#
# COMPACT_ATOMS: atom_id res chain seq x y z
N MET A 1 -2.79 4.64 -39.37
CA MET A 1 -2.70 4.84 -37.90
C MET A 1 -3.42 6.14 -37.58
N SER A 2 -4.24 6.20 -36.52
CA SER A 2 -4.83 7.47 -36.07
C SER A 2 -3.73 8.45 -35.67
N HIS A 3 -3.87 9.73 -36.01
CA HIS A 3 -2.94 10.76 -35.53
C HIS A 3 -2.86 10.72 -34.00
N TRP A 4 -1.64 10.75 -33.47
CA TRP A 4 -1.41 10.79 -32.03
C TRP A 4 -2.02 12.06 -31.43
N SER A 5 -2.72 11.95 -30.30
CA SER A 5 -3.35 13.07 -29.59
C SER A 5 -3.17 12.91 -28.09
N THR A 6 -3.38 13.99 -27.33
CA THR A 6 -3.35 13.94 -25.86
C THR A 6 -4.40 12.98 -25.29
N ASP A 7 -5.56 12.88 -25.94
CA ASP A 7 -6.62 11.98 -25.51
C ASP A 7 -6.28 10.52 -25.79
N LEU A 8 -5.65 10.26 -26.94
CA LEU A 8 -5.12 8.93 -27.24
C LEU A 8 -4.00 8.56 -26.27
N ALA A 9 -3.10 9.49 -25.93
CA ALA A 9 -2.05 9.27 -24.93
C ALA A 9 -2.63 8.95 -23.54
N ARG A 10 -3.61 9.75 -23.06
CA ARG A 10 -4.30 9.50 -21.79
C ARG A 10 -4.95 8.12 -21.75
N LYS A 11 -5.61 7.72 -22.85
CA LYS A 11 -6.25 6.41 -22.98
C LYS A 11 -5.23 5.28 -23.04
N THR A 12 -4.21 5.38 -23.89
CA THR A 12 -3.18 4.35 -24.09
C THR A 12 -2.37 4.10 -22.82
N TYR A 13 -2.07 5.14 -22.05
CA TYR A 13 -1.30 5.04 -20.80
C TYR A 13 -2.17 5.01 -19.53
N SER A 14 -3.49 4.90 -19.66
CA SER A 14 -4.45 4.82 -18.54
C SER A 14 -4.28 5.92 -17.47
N ILE A 15 -3.77 7.10 -17.85
CA ILE A 15 -3.36 8.16 -16.93
C ILE A 15 -4.49 8.58 -15.97
N PRO A 16 -5.74 8.78 -16.42
CA PRO A 16 -6.82 9.16 -15.51
C PRO A 16 -7.14 8.12 -14.44
N HIS A 17 -6.75 6.86 -14.63
CA HIS A 17 -7.14 5.76 -13.75
C HIS A 17 -6.13 5.53 -12.62
N TRP A 18 -4.83 5.55 -12.91
CA TRP A 18 -3.79 5.32 -11.89
C TRP A 18 -3.30 6.61 -11.23
N SER A 19 -3.39 7.76 -11.89
CA SER A 19 -2.76 9.01 -11.41
C SER A 19 -3.42 9.64 -10.19
N ASP A 20 -4.67 9.26 -9.90
CA ASP A 20 -5.51 9.87 -8.85
C ASP A 20 -5.61 11.41 -8.95
N GLY A 21 -5.44 11.94 -10.17
CA GLY A 21 -5.48 13.37 -10.47
C GLY A 21 -4.17 14.12 -10.20
N TYR A 22 -3.10 13.44 -9.75
CA TYR A 22 -1.79 14.06 -9.52
C TYR A 22 -0.93 14.17 -10.76
N PHE A 23 -1.20 13.37 -11.80
CA PHE A 23 -0.44 13.36 -13.04
C PHE A 23 -1.37 13.39 -14.24
N ASP A 24 -0.96 14.11 -15.28
CA ASP A 24 -1.71 14.24 -16.52
C ASP A 24 -0.73 14.56 -17.68
N VAL A 25 -1.27 14.77 -18.88
CA VAL A 25 -0.56 15.30 -20.04
C VAL A 25 -1.14 16.67 -20.38
N ASP A 26 -0.31 17.69 -20.60
CA ASP A 26 -0.76 19.02 -21.01
C ASP A 26 -1.07 19.13 -22.51
N GLY A 27 -1.56 20.30 -22.96
CA GLY A 27 -1.85 20.58 -24.36
C GLY A 27 -0.62 20.56 -25.29
N HIS A 28 0.60 20.52 -24.74
CA HIS A 28 1.85 20.42 -25.48
C HIS A 28 2.41 18.98 -25.49
N GLY A 29 1.67 18.00 -24.94
CA GLY A 29 2.10 16.62 -24.88
C GLY A 29 3.14 16.31 -23.79
N ARG A 30 3.33 17.21 -22.81
CA ARG A 30 4.27 17.01 -21.70
C ARG A 30 3.56 16.39 -20.51
N MET A 31 4.25 15.50 -19.79
CA MET A 31 3.77 15.01 -18.50
C MET A 31 3.79 16.16 -17.47
N VAL A 32 2.65 16.35 -16.82
CA VAL A 32 2.48 17.34 -15.75
C VAL A 32 2.19 16.67 -14.42
N VAL A 33 2.57 17.36 -13.35
CA VAL A 33 2.21 17.03 -11.97
C VAL A 33 1.31 18.12 -11.40
N ARG A 34 0.31 17.71 -10.62
CA ARG A 34 -0.61 18.56 -9.86
C ARG A 34 -0.52 18.19 -8.38
N PRO A 35 0.48 18.70 -7.63
CA PRO A 35 0.77 18.21 -6.28
C PRO A 35 -0.37 18.37 -5.26
N LYS A 36 -1.30 19.29 -5.53
CA LYS A 36 -2.49 19.57 -4.70
C LYS A 36 -3.80 19.06 -5.34
N GLY A 37 -3.72 18.09 -6.24
CA GLY A 37 -4.87 17.52 -6.96
C GLY A 37 -5.32 18.38 -8.14
N THR A 38 -6.45 17.99 -8.76
CA THR A 38 -6.94 18.55 -10.04
C THR A 38 -7.27 20.04 -10.03
N ALA A 39 -7.60 20.61 -8.86
CA ALA A 39 -7.84 22.04 -8.69
C ALA A 39 -6.56 22.82 -8.29
N GLY A 40 -5.43 22.13 -8.12
CA GLY A 40 -4.16 22.69 -7.71
C GLY A 40 -3.33 23.25 -8.87
N PRO A 41 -2.15 23.82 -8.58
CA PRO A 41 -1.22 24.25 -9.60
C PRO A 41 -0.72 23.07 -10.42
N GLU A 42 -0.54 23.30 -11.72
CA GLU A 42 0.02 22.33 -12.66
C GLU A 42 1.44 22.74 -13.04
N VAL A 43 2.36 21.76 -13.04
CA VAL A 43 3.76 21.97 -13.40
C VAL A 43 4.22 20.87 -14.36
N ALA A 44 4.86 21.24 -15.47
CA ALA A 44 5.49 20.27 -16.36
C ALA A 44 6.69 19.62 -15.68
N LEU A 45 6.72 18.28 -15.66
CA LEU A 45 7.82 17.53 -15.06
C LEU A 45 9.15 17.84 -15.76
N SER A 46 9.14 18.05 -17.08
CA SER A 46 10.35 18.42 -17.82
C SER A 46 10.96 19.72 -17.29
N THR A 47 10.14 20.74 -17.00
CA THR A 47 10.61 22.02 -16.45
C THR A 47 11.24 21.86 -15.06
N VAL A 48 10.67 21.00 -14.20
CA VAL A 48 11.25 20.69 -12.89
C VAL A 48 12.63 20.05 -13.04
N ILE A 49 12.75 19.08 -13.96
CA ILE A 49 14.00 18.35 -14.21
C ILE A 49 15.06 19.26 -14.82
N GLU A 50 14.72 20.04 -15.85
CA GLU A 50 15.61 21.00 -16.50
C GLU A 50 16.14 22.04 -15.50
N THR A 51 15.27 22.56 -14.63
CA THR A 51 15.66 23.50 -13.58
C THR A 51 16.62 22.86 -12.59
N ALA A 52 16.37 21.63 -12.15
CA ALA A 52 17.25 20.90 -11.25
C ALA A 52 18.61 20.58 -11.90
N GLN A 53 18.63 20.19 -13.17
CA GLN A 53 19.88 19.95 -13.90
C GLN A 53 20.70 21.23 -14.10
N ALA A 54 20.05 22.36 -14.38
CA ALA A 54 20.70 23.67 -14.44
C ALA A 54 21.34 24.08 -13.10
N GLN A 55 20.83 23.54 -11.98
CA GLN A 55 21.39 23.72 -10.64
C GLN A 55 22.42 22.64 -10.25
N GLY A 56 22.81 21.77 -11.20
CA GLY A 56 23.86 20.76 -11.01
C GLY A 56 23.38 19.36 -10.62
N ALA A 57 22.06 19.13 -10.53
CA ALA A 57 21.53 17.79 -10.33
C ALA A 57 21.78 16.90 -11.56
N LYS A 58 21.90 15.59 -11.35
CA LYS A 58 22.13 14.60 -12.43
C LYS A 58 21.02 13.57 -12.47
N LEU A 59 20.82 12.97 -13.64
CA LEU A 59 19.98 11.79 -13.80
C LEU A 59 20.78 10.51 -13.47
N PRO A 60 20.15 9.43 -12.99
CA PRO A 60 18.73 9.34 -12.63
C PRO A 60 18.38 10.16 -11.38
N MET A 61 17.18 10.73 -11.35
CA MET A 61 16.69 11.60 -10.28
C MET A 61 15.39 11.08 -9.69
N LEU A 62 15.31 11.00 -8.36
CA LEU A 62 14.06 10.72 -7.64
C LEU A 62 13.44 12.05 -7.19
N VAL A 63 12.40 12.49 -7.88
CA VAL A 63 11.65 13.71 -7.55
C VAL A 63 10.53 13.37 -6.58
N ARG A 64 10.38 14.13 -5.49
CA ARG A 64 9.32 13.95 -4.49
C ARG A 64 8.43 15.19 -4.42
N PHE A 65 7.15 14.99 -4.21
CA PHE A 65 6.10 15.99 -4.10
C PHE A 65 5.44 15.91 -2.71
N PRO A 66 5.97 16.59 -1.69
CA PRO A 66 5.46 16.51 -0.31
C PRO A 66 3.97 16.89 -0.19
N ASP A 67 3.47 17.82 -1.00
CA ASP A 67 2.05 18.20 -1.03
C ASP A 67 1.12 17.00 -1.33
N VAL A 68 1.57 16.05 -2.15
CA VAL A 68 0.81 14.83 -2.48
C VAL A 68 0.64 13.97 -1.23
N LEU A 69 1.63 13.90 -0.33
CA LEU A 69 1.51 13.15 0.93
C LEU A 69 0.38 13.70 1.80
N GLY A 70 0.35 15.02 2.00
CA GLY A 70 -0.70 15.68 2.76
C GLY A 70 -2.07 15.56 2.11
N ASP A 71 -2.13 15.61 0.77
CA ASP A 71 -3.39 15.42 0.04
C ASP A 71 -3.94 14.00 0.14
N ARG A 72 -3.07 12.98 0.01
CA ARG A 72 -3.45 11.57 0.19
C ARG A 72 -3.95 11.30 1.60
N LEU A 73 -3.32 11.88 2.61
CA LEU A 73 -3.78 11.79 4.00
C LEU A 73 -5.18 12.41 4.16
N ARG A 74 -5.39 13.63 3.65
CA ARG A 74 -6.72 14.28 3.72
C ARG A 74 -7.80 13.51 2.97
N LYS A 75 -7.50 12.96 1.79
CA LYS A 75 -8.45 12.11 1.04
C LYS A 75 -8.84 10.86 1.85
N LEU A 76 -7.87 10.23 2.53
CA LEU A 76 -8.13 9.07 3.39
C LEU A 76 -9.01 9.45 4.58
N GLN A 77 -8.64 10.51 5.32
CA GLN A 77 -9.43 10.99 6.45
C GLN A 77 -10.83 11.45 6.04
N GLY A 78 -10.96 12.14 4.91
CA GLY A 78 -12.24 12.55 4.35
C GLY A 78 -13.14 11.37 3.97
N ALA A 79 -12.56 10.30 3.42
CA ALA A 79 -13.32 9.09 3.12
C ALA A 79 -13.88 8.40 4.38
N PHE A 80 -13.08 8.34 5.45
CA PHE A 80 -13.54 7.81 6.74
C PHE A 80 -14.52 8.74 7.43
N ALA A 81 -14.33 10.06 7.38
CA ALA A 81 -15.29 11.03 7.92
C ALA A 81 -16.66 10.91 7.22
N GLN A 82 -16.66 10.72 5.90
CA GLN A 82 -17.89 10.48 5.14
C GLN A 82 -18.55 9.16 5.55
N ALA A 83 -17.79 8.06 5.63
CA ALA A 83 -18.32 6.77 6.05
C ALA A 83 -18.87 6.80 7.49
N ILE A 84 -18.20 7.50 8.41
CA ILE A 84 -18.66 7.72 9.78
C ILE A 84 -20.02 8.41 9.79
N LYS A 85 -20.19 9.46 8.97
CA LYS A 85 -21.46 10.17 8.83
C LYS A 85 -22.55 9.30 8.20
N ASP A 86 -22.23 8.56 7.15
CA ASP A 86 -23.19 7.74 6.41
C ASP A 86 -23.77 6.59 7.26
N TRP A 87 -22.99 6.09 8.21
CA TRP A 87 -23.35 4.98 9.10
C TRP A 87 -23.68 5.41 10.53
N ASP A 88 -23.83 6.71 10.79
CA ASP A 88 -24.08 7.28 12.13
C ASP A 88 -23.16 6.71 13.23
N TYR A 89 -21.87 6.58 12.89
CA TYR A 89 -20.90 5.95 13.77
C TYR A 89 -20.40 6.93 14.83
N GLY A 90 -20.73 6.68 16.11
CA GLY A 90 -20.33 7.56 17.21
C GLY A 90 -18.83 7.60 17.55
N GLY A 91 -18.01 6.75 16.91
CA GLY A 91 -16.57 6.71 17.09
C GLY A 91 -15.83 7.68 16.18
N SER A 92 -14.52 7.81 16.36
CA SER A 92 -13.65 8.66 15.53
C SER A 92 -12.68 7.84 14.70
N TYR A 93 -12.00 8.49 13.76
CA TYR A 93 -10.99 7.88 12.90
C TYR A 93 -9.60 8.50 13.14
N THR A 94 -8.55 7.70 13.03
CA THR A 94 -7.16 8.19 13.04
C THR A 94 -6.33 7.39 12.04
N ALA A 95 -5.66 8.10 11.13
CA ALA A 95 -4.76 7.50 10.16
C ALA A 95 -3.39 7.28 10.81
N ILE A 96 -2.90 6.05 10.83
CA ILE A 96 -1.59 5.70 11.37
C ILE A 96 -0.64 5.47 10.21
N TYR A 97 0.51 6.14 10.18
CA TYR A 97 1.51 5.91 9.15
C TYR A 97 2.56 4.88 9.61
N PRO A 98 2.57 3.66 9.04
CA PRO A 98 3.61 2.68 9.30
C PRO A 98 4.89 3.07 8.58
N ILE A 99 5.92 3.49 9.34
CA ILE A 99 7.13 4.06 8.74
C ILE A 99 7.93 3.06 7.91
N LYS A 100 7.68 1.75 8.10
CA LYS A 100 8.26 0.66 7.29
C LYS A 100 8.07 0.83 5.78
N VAL A 101 7.04 1.59 5.37
CA VAL A 101 6.76 1.87 3.97
C VAL A 101 7.76 2.87 3.37
N ASN A 102 8.14 3.90 4.13
CA ASN A 102 9.18 4.86 3.74
C ASN A 102 9.68 5.66 4.95
N GLN A 103 10.80 5.24 5.54
CA GLN A 103 11.38 5.86 6.73
C GLN A 103 12.11 7.19 6.43
N HIS A 104 12.21 7.60 5.15
CA HIS A 104 12.95 8.79 4.76
C HIS A 104 12.40 10.02 5.49
N ALA A 105 13.28 10.84 6.08
CA ALA A 105 12.89 11.98 6.91
C ALA A 105 11.95 12.96 6.17
N GLY A 106 12.20 13.22 4.88
CA GLY A 106 11.32 14.05 4.04
C GLY A 106 9.97 13.42 3.67
N VAL A 107 9.70 12.17 4.03
CA VAL A 107 8.38 11.52 3.86
C VAL A 107 7.72 11.33 5.20
N ALA A 108 8.37 10.58 6.10
CA ALA A 108 7.86 10.31 7.43
C ALA A 108 7.72 11.61 8.25
N GLY A 109 8.67 12.55 8.13
CA GLY A 109 8.60 13.86 8.79
C GLY A 109 7.51 14.77 8.22
N THR A 110 7.28 14.75 6.90
CA THR A 110 6.17 15.48 6.30
C THR A 110 4.83 14.94 6.78
N LEU A 111 4.63 13.62 6.79
CA LEU A 111 3.41 13.03 7.34
C LEU A 111 3.28 13.31 8.84
N ALA A 112 4.36 13.18 9.61
CA ALA A 112 4.38 13.48 11.04
C ALA A 112 4.07 14.95 11.37
N SER A 113 4.28 15.89 10.44
CA SER A 113 3.90 17.29 10.67
C SER A 113 2.37 17.48 10.82
N HIS A 114 1.54 16.53 10.36
CA HIS A 114 0.08 16.50 10.55
C HIS A 114 -0.36 15.97 11.94
N HIS A 115 0.55 15.87 12.91
CA HIS A 115 0.21 15.54 14.29
C HIS A 115 -1.00 16.35 14.82
N GLY A 116 -1.89 15.69 15.55
CA GLY A 116 -3.10 16.29 16.11
C GLY A 116 -4.31 16.35 15.16
N GLU A 117 -4.13 16.11 13.86
CA GLU A 117 -5.22 16.12 12.87
C GLU A 117 -5.85 14.74 12.67
N GLY A 118 -5.95 13.91 13.73
CA GLY A 118 -6.35 12.51 13.58
C GLY A 118 -5.29 11.68 12.82
N PHE A 119 -4.02 11.89 13.17
CA PHE A 119 -2.86 11.21 12.60
C PHE A 119 -1.97 10.63 13.70
N GLY A 120 -1.35 9.48 13.45
CA GLY A 120 -0.36 8.84 14.31
C GLY A 120 0.69 8.06 13.51
N LEU A 121 1.62 7.41 14.22
CA LEU A 121 2.73 6.67 13.61
C LEU A 121 2.74 5.20 14.07
N GLU A 122 3.21 4.29 13.23
CA GLU A 122 3.48 2.90 13.59
C GLU A 122 4.96 2.57 13.41
N ALA A 123 5.48 1.82 14.38
CA ALA A 123 6.79 1.19 14.33
C ALA A 123 6.63 -0.33 14.37
N GLY A 124 7.31 -1.04 13.47
CA GLY A 124 7.35 -2.50 13.42
C GLY A 124 8.67 -3.10 13.94
N SER A 125 9.59 -2.28 14.45
CA SER A 125 10.89 -2.72 14.98
C SER A 125 11.53 -1.69 15.92
N LYS A 126 12.49 -2.12 16.73
CA LYS A 126 13.15 -1.24 17.72
C LYS A 126 13.80 0.00 17.08
N PRO A 127 14.54 -0.10 15.96
CA PRO A 127 15.07 1.08 15.27
C PRO A 127 13.98 2.00 14.73
N GLU A 128 12.87 1.42 14.23
CA GLU A 128 11.72 2.20 13.79
C GLU A 128 11.06 2.94 14.94
N LEU A 129 10.94 2.33 16.12
CA LEU A 129 10.40 3.00 17.30
C LEU A 129 11.26 4.20 17.70
N MET A 130 12.59 4.11 17.62
CA MET A 130 13.47 5.25 17.87
C MET A 130 13.22 6.40 16.88
N ALA A 131 13.05 6.08 15.59
CA ALA A 131 12.72 7.08 14.57
C ALA A 131 11.32 7.69 14.81
N VAL A 132 10.32 6.86 15.13
CA VAL A 132 8.96 7.32 15.46
C VAL A 132 8.98 8.25 16.68
N LEU A 133 9.65 7.88 17.76
CA LEU A 133 9.78 8.72 18.94
C LEU A 133 10.43 10.08 18.62
N ALA A 134 11.40 10.12 17.70
CA ALA A 134 12.04 11.36 17.26
C ALA A 134 11.12 12.25 16.40
N LEU A 135 10.16 11.65 15.69
CA LEU A 135 9.19 12.36 14.85
C LEU A 135 7.91 12.75 15.60
N SER A 136 7.59 12.07 16.69
CA SER A 136 6.37 12.25 17.46
C SER A 136 6.40 13.47 18.38
N ARG A 137 5.21 13.94 18.76
CA ARG A 137 4.99 15.02 19.73
C ARG A 137 4.00 14.55 20.80
N PRO A 138 4.05 15.11 22.04
CA PRO A 138 3.10 14.77 23.09
C PRO A 138 1.65 14.79 22.61
N GLY A 139 0.86 13.79 23.01
CA GLY A 139 -0.50 13.54 22.52
C GLY A 139 -0.57 12.73 21.21
N GLY A 140 0.56 12.47 20.54
CA GLY A 140 0.61 11.66 19.33
C GLY A 140 0.41 10.16 19.60
N THR A 141 -0.45 9.53 18.82
CA THR A 141 -0.68 8.07 18.86
C THR A 141 0.47 7.32 18.20
N ILE A 142 1.00 6.31 18.90
CA ILE A 142 2.04 5.42 18.40
C ILE A 142 1.60 3.96 18.56
N VAL A 143 1.53 3.23 17.46
CA VAL A 143 1.28 1.78 17.46
C VAL A 143 2.62 1.05 17.37
N CYS A 144 2.83 0.08 18.25
CA CYS A 144 4.08 -0.69 18.35
C CYS A 144 3.84 -2.15 17.99
N ASN A 145 4.20 -2.52 16.76
CA ASN A 145 4.14 -3.87 16.21
C ASN A 145 5.53 -4.51 16.12
N GLY A 146 5.57 -5.74 15.59
CA GLY A 146 6.79 -6.49 15.34
C GLY A 146 7.30 -7.26 16.55
N TYR A 147 8.52 -7.82 16.42
CA TYR A 147 9.15 -8.54 17.51
C TYR A 147 9.68 -7.58 18.58
N LYS A 148 9.32 -7.82 19.85
CA LYS A 148 9.62 -6.91 20.96
C LYS A 148 10.50 -7.60 22.00
N ASP A 149 11.72 -7.11 22.14
CA ASP A 149 12.58 -7.43 23.29
C ASP A 149 12.28 -6.48 24.46
N ARG A 150 12.95 -6.70 25.61
CA ARG A 150 12.79 -5.84 26.79
C ARG A 150 13.09 -4.37 26.48
N GLU A 151 14.12 -4.10 25.68
CA GLU A 151 14.52 -2.74 25.34
C GLU A 151 13.46 -2.02 24.50
N TYR A 152 12.90 -2.69 23.49
CA TYR A 152 11.76 -2.17 22.72
C TYR A 152 10.61 -1.77 23.65
N ILE A 153 10.21 -2.68 24.55
CA ILE A 153 9.08 -2.47 25.48
C ILE A 153 9.38 -1.27 26.39
N ARG A 154 10.58 -1.20 26.95
CA ARG A 154 11.00 -0.06 27.79
C ARG A 154 10.96 1.26 27.04
N LEU A 155 11.42 1.30 25.78
CA LEU A 155 11.36 2.50 24.95
C LEU A 155 9.91 2.96 24.72
N ALA A 156 9.00 2.04 24.43
CA ALA A 156 7.58 2.37 24.26
C ALA A 156 6.97 2.91 25.57
N LEU A 157 7.27 2.29 26.71
CA LEU A 157 6.82 2.77 28.03
C LEU A 157 7.40 4.15 28.36
N ILE A 158 8.68 4.39 28.08
CA ILE A 158 9.31 5.72 28.25
C ILE A 158 8.60 6.76 27.37
N GLY A 159 8.30 6.42 26.12
CA GLY A 159 7.49 7.27 25.24
C GLY A 159 6.15 7.66 25.87
N ARG A 160 5.46 6.69 26.50
CA ARG A 160 4.23 6.94 27.25
C ARG A 160 4.42 7.93 28.39
N LYS A 161 5.49 7.77 29.17
CA LYS A 161 5.83 8.68 30.28
C LYS A 161 6.15 10.10 29.79
N LEU A 162 6.61 10.26 28.55
CA LEU A 162 6.84 11.54 27.88
C LEU A 162 5.56 12.15 27.28
N GLY A 163 4.39 11.55 27.52
CA GLY A 163 3.09 12.07 27.08
C GLY A 163 2.64 11.59 25.70
N LEU A 164 3.25 10.54 25.16
CA LEU A 164 2.82 9.91 23.91
C LEU A 164 1.74 8.85 24.20
N GLU A 165 0.79 8.69 23.29
CA GLU A 165 -0.23 7.64 23.37
C GLU A 165 0.30 6.37 22.71
N THR A 166 1.17 5.65 23.43
CA THR A 166 1.77 4.42 22.92
C THR A 166 0.90 3.19 23.20
N TYR A 167 0.68 2.37 22.17
CA TYR A 167 0.03 1.06 22.25
C TYR A 167 1.03 -0.05 21.90
N ILE A 168 1.42 -0.82 22.90
CA ILE A 168 2.24 -2.03 22.72
C ILE A 168 1.32 -3.15 22.29
N VAL A 169 1.34 -3.50 21.00
CA VAL A 169 0.47 -4.55 20.45
C VAL A 169 1.09 -5.91 20.75
N ILE A 170 0.46 -6.71 21.61
CA ILE A 170 0.89 -8.07 21.90
C ILE A 170 0.65 -8.94 20.68
N GLU A 171 1.73 -9.43 20.08
CA GLU A 171 1.71 -10.29 18.89
C GLU A 171 2.13 -11.72 19.18
N LYS A 172 2.73 -11.95 20.36
CA LYS A 172 3.07 -13.27 20.90
C LYS A 172 2.70 -13.33 22.39
N PRO A 173 2.13 -14.43 22.90
CA PRO A 173 1.74 -14.54 24.31
C PRO A 173 2.87 -14.21 25.30
N SER A 174 4.11 -14.57 24.97
CA SER A 174 5.28 -14.30 25.82
C SER A 174 5.58 -12.81 26.02
N GLU A 175 5.11 -11.92 25.12
CA GLU A 175 5.36 -10.49 25.21
C GLU A 175 4.58 -9.83 26.35
N LEU A 176 3.41 -10.37 26.72
CA LEU A 176 2.57 -9.82 27.79
C LEU A 176 3.35 -9.77 29.12
N LYS A 177 3.91 -10.91 29.52
CA LYS A 177 4.69 -11.02 30.75
C LYS A 177 5.82 -9.99 30.81
N VAL A 178 6.56 -9.84 29.71
CA VAL A 178 7.66 -8.87 29.64
C VAL A 178 7.14 -7.44 29.72
N ALA A 179 6.02 -7.13 29.05
CA ALA A 179 5.39 -5.82 29.12
C ALA A 179 4.96 -5.46 30.54
N LEU A 180 4.37 -6.40 31.28
CA LEU A 180 3.95 -6.19 32.67
C LEU A 180 5.14 -6.02 33.63
N GLU A 181 6.19 -6.84 33.49
CA GLU A 181 7.42 -6.73 34.29
C GLU A 181 8.10 -5.37 34.09
N GLU A 182 8.28 -4.92 32.85
CA GLU A 182 8.93 -3.63 32.56
C GLU A 182 8.05 -2.44 32.95
N ALA A 183 6.73 -2.56 32.79
CA ALA A 183 5.77 -1.56 33.26
C ALA A 183 5.85 -1.37 34.78
N ALA A 184 5.88 -2.48 35.54
CA ALA A 184 6.05 -2.44 36.98
C ALA A 184 7.41 -1.86 37.39
N ALA A 185 8.50 -2.29 36.74
CA ALA A 185 9.85 -1.80 37.01
C ALA A 185 10.00 -0.28 36.76
N LEU A 186 9.27 0.27 35.79
CA LEU A 186 9.29 1.70 35.48
C LEU A 186 8.21 2.52 36.21
N GLY A 187 7.26 1.87 36.88
CA GLY A 187 6.10 2.53 37.48
C GLY A 187 5.19 3.19 36.45
N ILE A 188 5.06 2.61 35.25
CA ILE A 188 4.28 3.16 34.13
C ILE A 188 3.15 2.22 33.80
N LYS A 189 1.91 2.72 33.79
CA LYS A 189 0.76 1.95 33.32
C LYS A 189 0.82 1.79 31.79
N PRO A 190 0.90 0.56 31.24
CA PRO A 190 1.06 0.36 29.82
C PRO A 190 -0.24 0.64 29.06
N GLY A 191 -0.13 1.14 27.83
CA GLY A 191 -1.19 1.04 26.83
C GLY A 191 -0.95 -0.24 26.04
N LEU A 192 -1.86 -1.21 26.12
CA LEU A 192 -1.74 -2.50 25.46
C LEU A 192 -2.75 -2.63 24.32
N GLY A 193 -2.28 -3.20 23.23
CA GLY A 193 -3.12 -3.77 22.19
C GLY A 193 -2.92 -5.27 22.09
N VAL A 194 -3.77 -5.94 21.33
CA VAL A 194 -3.57 -7.36 20.97
C VAL A 194 -3.84 -7.54 19.49
N ARG A 195 -2.93 -8.24 18.81
CA ARG A 195 -3.12 -8.60 17.41
C ARG A 195 -3.82 -9.94 17.31
N MET A 196 -4.89 -10.01 16.54
CA MET A 196 -5.61 -11.26 16.27
C MET A 196 -5.23 -11.86 14.92
N ARG A 197 -5.23 -13.19 14.85
CA ARG A 197 -5.23 -13.92 13.58
C ARG A 197 -6.65 -14.10 13.09
N LEU A 198 -6.88 -13.79 11.81
CA LEU A 198 -8.19 -13.94 11.17
C LEU A 198 -8.23 -15.23 10.36
N ALA A 199 -9.26 -16.05 10.58
CA ALA A 199 -9.51 -17.28 9.85
C ALA A 199 -10.06 -17.00 8.43
N SER A 200 -10.79 -15.90 8.26
CA SER A 200 -11.40 -15.48 6.99
C SER A 200 -10.37 -15.19 5.88
N LEU A 201 -9.11 -14.93 6.23
CA LEU A 201 -8.04 -14.61 5.29
C LEU A 201 -7.25 -15.88 4.93
N GLY A 202 -7.94 -16.82 4.29
CA GLY A 202 -7.47 -18.20 4.09
C GLY A 202 -6.95 -18.57 2.70
N ALA A 203 -6.95 -17.70 1.68
CA ALA A 203 -6.52 -18.07 0.33
C ALA A 203 -5.72 -16.95 -0.36
N GLY A 204 -4.38 -17.04 -0.35
CA GLY A 204 -3.52 -16.12 -1.12
C GLY A 204 -2.05 -16.06 -0.66
N LYS A 205 -1.19 -15.39 -1.44
CA LYS A 205 0.25 -15.22 -1.14
C LYS A 205 0.53 -14.48 0.19
N TRP A 206 -0.45 -13.73 0.71
CA TRP A 206 -0.34 -12.93 1.93
C TRP A 206 -0.82 -13.64 3.21
N GLN A 207 -1.13 -14.93 3.15
CA GLN A 207 -1.48 -15.75 4.33
C GLN A 207 -0.46 -15.62 5.47
N ASN A 208 0.83 -15.49 5.12
CA ASN A 208 1.93 -15.36 6.10
C ASN A 208 1.94 -14.02 6.86
N SER A 209 1.24 -13.00 6.36
CA SER A 209 1.16 -11.68 6.98
C SER A 209 -0.17 -11.40 7.69
N GLY A 210 -1.29 -12.03 7.29
CA GLY A 210 -2.61 -11.68 7.84
C GLY A 210 -3.62 -12.79 8.11
N GLY A 211 -3.33 -14.03 7.74
CA GLY A 211 -4.22 -15.18 7.98
C GLY A 211 -3.83 -16.01 9.21
N ASP A 212 -4.51 -17.14 9.41
CA ASP A 212 -4.29 -18.08 10.52
C ASP A 212 -2.82 -18.61 10.60
N LYS A 213 -2.14 -18.67 9.46
CA LYS A 213 -0.71 -19.05 9.35
C LYS A 213 0.27 -17.88 9.55
N ALA A 214 -0.22 -16.70 9.93
CA ALA A 214 0.65 -15.53 10.14
C ALA A 214 1.66 -15.77 11.28
N LYS A 215 2.87 -15.22 11.10
CA LYS A 215 3.95 -15.31 12.11
C LYS A 215 3.64 -14.53 13.40
N PHE A 216 2.68 -13.63 13.34
CA PHE A 216 2.31 -12.69 14.39
C PHE A 216 0.79 -12.73 14.62
N GLY A 217 0.40 -12.42 15.85
CA GLY A 217 -0.99 -12.44 16.29
C GLY A 217 -1.33 -13.68 17.09
N LEU A 218 -2.36 -13.55 17.90
CA LEU A 218 -2.87 -14.56 18.81
C LEU A 218 -4.05 -15.30 18.18
N ASP A 219 -4.13 -16.59 18.51
CA ASP A 219 -5.35 -17.38 18.30
C ASP A 219 -6.41 -17.04 19.39
N PRO A 220 -7.68 -17.44 19.22
CA PRO A 220 -8.74 -17.15 20.19
C PRO A 220 -8.46 -17.64 21.61
N ARG A 221 -7.81 -18.80 21.77
CA ARG A 221 -7.50 -19.37 23.10
C ARG A 221 -6.40 -18.56 23.78
N GLN A 222 -5.40 -18.14 23.02
CA GLN A 222 -4.34 -17.24 23.49
C GLN A 222 -4.93 -15.89 23.91
N LEU A 223 -5.87 -15.34 23.14
CA LEU A 223 -6.57 -14.10 23.50
C LEU A 223 -7.32 -14.23 24.83
N LEU A 224 -8.11 -15.30 25.01
CA LEU A 224 -8.84 -15.52 26.26
C LEU A 224 -7.90 -15.69 27.45
N THR A 225 -6.74 -16.32 27.24
CA THR A 225 -5.70 -16.46 28.27
C THR A 225 -5.11 -15.09 28.63
N LEU A 226 -4.76 -14.28 27.63
CA LEU A 226 -4.25 -12.91 27.81
C LEU A 226 -5.25 -12.02 28.55
N TRP A 227 -6.53 -12.08 28.16
CA TRP A 227 -7.58 -11.31 28.81
C TRP A 227 -7.76 -11.73 30.28
N LYS A 228 -7.79 -13.04 30.53
CA LYS A 228 -7.89 -13.57 31.91
C LYS A 228 -6.72 -13.10 32.77
N GLU A 229 -5.49 -13.18 32.26
CA GLU A 229 -4.30 -12.73 33.00
C GLU A 229 -4.38 -11.24 33.35
N LEU A 230 -4.76 -10.38 32.38
CA LEU A 230 -4.93 -8.95 32.62
C LEU A 230 -6.07 -8.63 33.60
N ARG A 231 -7.21 -9.31 33.47
CA ARG A 231 -8.35 -9.13 34.37
C ARG A 231 -8.00 -9.56 35.80
N ASP A 232 -7.44 -10.75 35.97
CA ASP A 232 -7.16 -11.35 37.28
C ASP A 232 -6.02 -10.61 38.02
N SER A 233 -5.14 -9.91 37.28
CA SER A 233 -4.10 -9.02 37.82
C SER A 233 -4.56 -7.58 38.05
N GLY A 234 -5.83 -7.25 37.79
CA GLY A 234 -6.35 -5.88 37.94
C GLY A 234 -5.87 -4.90 36.87
N MET A 235 -5.27 -5.39 35.78
CA MET A 235 -4.74 -4.60 34.66
C MET A 235 -5.63 -4.65 33.40
N GLY A 236 -6.89 -5.11 33.53
CA GLY A 236 -7.81 -5.26 32.41
C GLY A 236 -8.06 -3.97 31.62
N ASP A 237 -7.97 -2.80 32.26
CA ASP A 237 -8.14 -1.50 31.60
C ASP A 237 -6.91 -1.02 30.81
N CYS A 238 -5.79 -1.76 30.89
CA CYS A 238 -4.62 -1.53 30.04
C CYS A 238 -4.83 -2.08 28.62
N LEU A 239 -5.68 -3.09 28.43
CA LEU A 239 -6.04 -3.60 27.10
C LEU A 239 -7.06 -2.68 26.46
N GLN A 240 -6.61 -1.89 25.49
CA GLN A 240 -7.38 -0.80 24.90
C GLN A 240 -7.54 -0.93 23.39
N LEU A 241 -6.69 -1.71 22.73
CA LEU A 241 -6.61 -1.78 21.27
C LEU A 241 -6.74 -3.22 20.76
N LEU A 242 -7.66 -3.44 19.82
CA LEU A 242 -7.68 -4.65 18.99
C LEU A 242 -7.06 -4.36 17.65
N HIS A 243 -6.00 -5.10 17.30
CA HIS A 243 -5.29 -4.94 16.05
C HIS A 243 -5.53 -6.15 15.13
N PHE A 244 -5.71 -5.86 13.86
CA PHE A 244 -5.80 -6.83 12.78
C PHE A 244 -4.89 -6.36 11.66
N HIS A 245 -4.31 -7.31 10.92
CA HIS A 245 -3.54 -6.96 9.74
C HIS A 245 -3.95 -7.88 8.61
N MET A 246 -4.73 -7.37 7.67
CA MET A 246 -5.29 -8.21 6.60
C MET A 246 -4.29 -8.50 5.46
N GLY A 247 -3.15 -7.81 5.45
CA GLY A 247 -2.11 -7.88 4.42
C GLY A 247 -1.90 -6.54 3.72
N SER A 248 -0.97 -6.50 2.76
CA SER A 248 -0.74 -5.33 1.90
C SER A 248 -1.39 -5.56 0.54
N GLN A 249 -1.84 -4.48 -0.12
CA GLN A 249 -2.35 -4.52 -1.49
C GLN A 249 -3.49 -5.55 -1.67
N ILE A 250 -4.54 -5.41 -0.86
CA ILE A 250 -5.72 -6.28 -0.99
C ILE A 250 -6.47 -5.83 -2.25
N SER A 251 -6.54 -6.68 -3.27
CA SER A 251 -7.12 -6.31 -4.57
C SER A 251 -8.66 -6.37 -4.59
N ASN A 252 -9.27 -7.03 -3.61
CA ASN A 252 -10.71 -7.28 -3.57
C ASN A 252 -11.35 -6.78 -2.27
N VAL A 253 -12.28 -5.83 -2.39
CA VAL A 253 -12.99 -5.26 -1.23
C VAL A 253 -13.79 -6.27 -0.41
N ARG A 254 -14.26 -7.36 -1.04
CA ARG A 254 -14.98 -8.42 -0.32
C ARG A 254 -14.11 -9.12 0.72
N ASP A 255 -12.79 -9.20 0.50
CA ASP A 255 -11.86 -9.82 1.44
C ASP A 255 -11.69 -8.92 2.68
N ILE A 256 -11.70 -7.61 2.47
CA ILE A 256 -11.68 -6.59 3.53
C ILE A 256 -12.96 -6.68 4.36
N ALA A 257 -14.12 -6.71 3.70
CA ALA A 257 -15.41 -6.83 4.38
C ALA A 257 -15.53 -8.16 5.15
N ALA A 258 -15.02 -9.26 4.61
CA ALA A 258 -15.00 -10.55 5.30
C ALA A 258 -14.11 -10.51 6.56
N GLY A 259 -12.89 -9.97 6.44
CA GLY A 259 -12.00 -9.77 7.57
C GLY A 259 -12.60 -8.86 8.64
N MET A 260 -13.28 -7.79 8.24
CA MET A 260 -13.91 -6.86 9.17
C MET A 260 -15.08 -7.48 9.93
N ARG A 261 -15.90 -8.32 9.30
CA ARG A 261 -16.96 -9.04 10.02
C ARG A 261 -16.41 -9.93 11.14
N GLU A 262 -15.30 -10.63 10.87
CA GLU A 262 -14.63 -11.45 11.88
C GLU A 262 -13.99 -10.57 12.98
N ALA A 263 -13.29 -9.51 12.60
CA ALA A 263 -12.69 -8.56 13.52
C ALA A 263 -13.71 -7.91 14.47
N THR A 264 -14.86 -7.49 13.93
CA THR A 264 -15.98 -6.95 14.70
C THR A 264 -16.50 -7.97 15.71
N ARG A 265 -16.56 -9.27 15.36
CA ARG A 265 -16.99 -10.29 16.33
C ARG A 265 -16.02 -10.39 17.50
N TYR A 266 -14.71 -10.35 17.28
CA TYR A 266 -13.73 -10.30 18.38
C TYR A 266 -13.91 -9.09 19.27
N PHE A 267 -14.20 -7.91 18.69
CA PHE A 267 -14.48 -6.69 19.44
C PHE A 267 -15.71 -6.84 20.35
N VAL A 268 -16.82 -7.36 19.81
CA VAL A 268 -18.05 -7.59 20.58
C VAL A 268 -17.80 -8.56 21.73
N GLU A 269 -17.22 -9.73 21.45
CA GLU A 269 -16.98 -10.78 22.45
C GLU A 269 -16.08 -10.30 23.59
N LEU A 270 -14.97 -9.60 23.28
CA LEU A 270 -14.10 -9.05 24.32
C LEU A 270 -14.78 -7.98 25.15
N SER A 271 -15.60 -7.14 24.51
CA SER A 271 -16.37 -6.10 25.22
C SER A 271 -17.40 -6.72 26.17
N GLN A 272 -18.10 -7.78 25.74
CA GLN A 272 -19.04 -8.54 26.58
C GLN A 272 -18.33 -9.26 27.74
N LEU A 273 -17.07 -9.69 27.55
CA LEU A 273 -16.21 -10.22 28.61
C LEU A 273 -15.66 -9.16 29.58
N GLY A 274 -15.99 -7.87 29.35
CA GLY A 274 -15.66 -6.75 30.23
C GLY A 274 -14.41 -5.96 29.82
N ALA A 275 -13.79 -6.25 28.67
CA ALA A 275 -12.67 -5.48 28.17
C ALA A 275 -13.13 -4.12 27.65
N LYS A 276 -12.41 -3.05 28.00
CA LYS A 276 -12.73 -1.68 27.55
C LYS A 276 -11.94 -1.32 26.30
N ILE A 277 -12.20 -2.05 25.21
CA ILE A 277 -11.54 -1.81 23.93
C ILE A 277 -12.02 -0.47 23.37
N SER A 278 -11.12 0.51 23.36
CA SER A 278 -11.39 1.87 22.87
C SER A 278 -10.90 2.09 21.43
N HIS A 279 -10.08 1.18 20.92
CA HIS A 279 -9.48 1.28 19.59
C HIS A 279 -9.62 -0.03 18.82
N VAL A 280 -10.02 0.06 17.56
CA VAL A 280 -9.97 -1.04 16.59
C VAL A 280 -9.06 -0.59 15.45
N ASP A 281 -7.91 -1.24 15.35
CA ASP A 281 -6.91 -1.02 14.32
C ASP A 281 -7.00 -2.11 13.26
N VAL A 282 -7.36 -1.70 12.04
CA VAL A 282 -7.56 -2.61 10.90
C VAL A 282 -6.24 -2.90 10.19
N GLY A 283 -5.17 -2.22 10.58
CA GLY A 283 -3.87 -2.32 9.94
C GLY A 283 -3.91 -1.74 8.52
N GLY A 284 -3.04 -2.25 7.65
CA GLY A 284 -2.97 -1.85 6.25
C GLY A 284 -4.03 -2.52 5.38
N GLY A 285 -3.76 -2.55 4.08
CA GLY A 285 -4.56 -3.34 3.13
C GLY A 285 -5.18 -2.54 2.00
N LEU A 286 -5.43 -1.24 2.22
CA LEU A 286 -5.83 -0.31 1.17
C LEU A 286 -4.81 -0.34 0.02
N GLY A 287 -5.23 -0.91 -1.10
CA GLY A 287 -4.39 -1.08 -2.28
C GLY A 287 -4.37 0.16 -3.17
N ILE A 288 -3.40 0.17 -4.08
CA ILE A 288 -3.24 1.18 -5.13
C ILE A 288 -3.47 0.54 -6.49
N ASP A 289 -4.18 1.25 -7.37
CA ASP A 289 -4.35 0.82 -8.75
C ASP A 289 -3.12 1.23 -9.58
N TYR A 290 -2.10 0.38 -9.63
CA TYR A 290 -0.87 0.67 -10.37
C TYR A 290 -1.05 0.51 -11.89
N GLU A 291 -1.97 -0.36 -12.31
CA GLU A 291 -2.25 -0.63 -13.73
C GLU A 291 -3.26 0.37 -14.32
N GLY A 292 -4.10 0.97 -13.47
CA GLY A 292 -5.24 1.79 -13.91
C GLY A 292 -6.39 0.95 -14.48
N THR A 293 -6.46 -0.34 -14.15
CA THR A 293 -7.45 -1.29 -14.69
C THR A 293 -8.68 -1.45 -13.80
N ARG A 294 -8.66 -0.94 -12.56
CA ARG A 294 -9.71 -1.15 -11.55
C ARG A 294 -10.17 -2.61 -11.44
N SER A 295 -9.21 -3.53 -11.46
CA SER A 295 -9.46 -4.96 -11.53
C SER A 295 -9.08 -5.69 -10.22
N ARG A 296 -9.26 -7.00 -10.20
CA ARG A 296 -8.78 -7.86 -9.09
C ARG A 296 -7.32 -8.33 -9.31
N SER A 297 -6.61 -7.77 -10.29
CA SER A 297 -5.19 -8.04 -10.54
C SER A 297 -4.37 -7.76 -9.28
N TYR A 298 -3.22 -8.42 -9.17
CA TYR A 298 -2.29 -8.22 -8.06
C TYR A 298 -1.74 -6.79 -7.99
N ASN A 299 -1.65 -6.09 -9.13
CA ASN A 299 -1.20 -4.69 -9.19
C ASN A 299 -2.36 -3.71 -9.36
N SER A 300 -3.61 -4.13 -9.07
CA SER A 300 -4.79 -3.29 -9.13
C SER A 300 -5.72 -3.51 -7.93
N VAL A 301 -6.81 -2.77 -7.87
CA VAL A 301 -7.88 -2.90 -6.88
C VAL A 301 -9.25 -2.71 -7.53
N ASN A 302 -10.25 -3.48 -7.08
CA ASN A 302 -11.63 -3.36 -7.58
C ASN A 302 -12.51 -2.37 -6.81
N TYR A 303 -11.89 -1.46 -6.03
CA TYR A 303 -12.60 -0.54 -5.14
C TYR A 303 -11.92 0.82 -5.07
N GLY A 304 -12.67 1.82 -4.59
CA GLY A 304 -12.16 3.14 -4.24
C GLY A 304 -12.05 3.34 -2.74
N ILE A 305 -11.44 4.45 -2.33
CA ILE A 305 -11.18 4.77 -0.92
C ILE A 305 -12.46 4.88 -0.07
N HIS A 306 -13.55 5.39 -0.64
CA HIS A 306 -14.86 5.46 0.05
C HIS A 306 -15.47 4.09 0.29
N HIS A 307 -15.39 3.18 -0.69
CA HIS A 307 -15.89 1.82 -0.53
C HIS A 307 -15.05 1.05 0.50
N TYR A 308 -13.74 1.27 0.53
CA TYR A 308 -12.85 0.76 1.58
C TYR A 308 -13.26 1.26 2.97
N ALA A 309 -13.40 2.58 3.15
CA ALA A 309 -13.79 3.18 4.42
C ALA A 309 -15.16 2.66 4.90
N SER A 310 -16.15 2.63 4.02
CA SER A 310 -17.49 2.11 4.32
C SER A 310 -17.45 0.63 4.73
N SER A 311 -16.66 -0.21 4.05
CA SER A 311 -16.50 -1.64 4.39
C SER A 311 -15.89 -1.89 5.77
N ILE A 312 -15.25 -0.87 6.36
CA ILE A 312 -14.67 -0.92 7.70
C ILE A 312 -15.65 -0.34 8.74
N VAL A 313 -16.24 0.82 8.46
CA VAL A 313 -17.13 1.51 9.40
C VAL A 313 -18.43 0.74 9.59
N GLN A 314 -19.05 0.28 8.50
CA GLN A 314 -20.36 -0.38 8.52
C GLN A 314 -20.47 -1.50 9.56
N PRO A 315 -19.63 -2.56 9.54
CA PRO A 315 -19.81 -3.68 10.45
C PRO A 315 -19.61 -3.29 11.92
N LEU A 316 -18.73 -2.32 12.21
CA LEU A 316 -18.56 -1.81 13.57
C LEU A 316 -19.77 -1.00 14.02
N ALA A 317 -20.32 -0.15 13.15
CA ALA A 317 -21.52 0.65 13.44
C ALA A 317 -22.72 -0.23 13.76
N GLU A 318 -23.00 -1.20 12.90
CA GLU A 318 -24.11 -2.15 13.07
C GLU A 318 -23.95 -2.97 14.36
N ALA A 319 -22.74 -3.46 14.66
CA ALA A 319 -22.48 -4.22 15.87
C ALA A 319 -22.59 -3.37 17.14
N CYS A 320 -22.05 -2.14 17.14
CA CYS A 320 -22.16 -1.26 18.30
C CYS A 320 -23.62 -0.89 18.59
N ALA A 321 -24.40 -0.59 17.56
CA ALA A 321 -25.83 -0.27 17.71
C ALA A 321 -26.64 -1.46 18.21
N SER A 322 -26.41 -2.66 17.67
CA SER A 322 -27.16 -3.87 18.04
C SER A 322 -26.81 -4.39 19.43
N GLU A 323 -25.54 -4.31 19.83
CA GLU A 323 -25.05 -4.83 21.12
C GLU A 323 -25.04 -3.75 22.22
N GLY A 324 -25.39 -2.49 21.92
CA GLY A 324 -25.35 -1.38 22.86
C GLY A 324 -23.94 -1.05 23.36
N LEU A 325 -22.92 -1.27 22.51
CA LEU A 325 -21.51 -1.06 22.85
C LEU A 325 -21.05 0.35 22.45
N PRO A 326 -20.14 0.97 23.22
CA PRO A 326 -19.54 2.24 22.83
C PRO A 326 -18.69 2.05 21.56
N PRO A 327 -18.91 2.85 20.49
CA PRO A 327 -18.12 2.74 19.27
C PRO A 327 -16.63 3.03 19.50
N PRO A 328 -15.71 2.11 19.14
CA PRO A 328 -14.27 2.34 19.28
C PRO A 328 -13.77 3.36 18.25
N ARG A 329 -12.64 4.00 18.55
CA ARG A 329 -11.87 4.74 17.55
C ARG A 329 -11.30 3.76 16.52
N ILE A 330 -11.52 4.05 15.24
CA ILE A 330 -10.99 3.26 14.13
C ILE A 330 -9.60 3.76 13.77
N LEU A 331 -8.63 2.86 13.68
CA LEU A 331 -7.29 3.13 13.18
C LEU A 331 -7.06 2.36 11.87
N THR A 332 -6.35 2.97 10.92
CA THR A 332 -5.80 2.24 9.77
C THR A 332 -4.35 2.60 9.51
N GLU A 333 -3.56 1.61 9.09
CA GLU A 333 -2.13 1.72 8.81
C GLU A 333 -1.85 1.78 7.30
N CYS A 334 -2.55 2.67 6.58
CA CYS A 334 -2.57 2.69 5.11
C CYS A 334 -1.35 3.37 4.48
N GLY A 335 -0.13 2.99 4.88
CA GLY A 335 1.11 3.64 4.45
C GLY A 335 1.32 3.68 2.93
N ARG A 336 1.11 2.56 2.24
CA ARG A 336 1.18 2.50 0.76
C ARG A 336 0.25 3.52 0.11
N ALA A 337 -0.97 3.61 0.62
CA ALA A 337 -1.98 4.51 0.07
C ALA A 337 -1.63 5.99 0.31
N MET A 338 -0.91 6.31 1.38
CA MET A 338 -0.43 7.66 1.67
C MET A 338 0.77 8.06 0.80
N THR A 339 1.64 7.11 0.42
CA THR A 339 2.94 7.44 -0.20
C THR A 339 3.10 7.04 -1.66
N ALA A 340 2.19 6.28 -2.28
CA ALA A 340 2.47 5.72 -3.61
C ALA A 340 2.70 6.78 -4.71
N HIS A 341 1.91 7.84 -4.74
CA HIS A 341 1.92 8.83 -5.83
C HIS A 341 2.91 9.99 -5.65
N HIS A 342 3.54 10.11 -4.47
CA HIS A 342 4.32 11.31 -4.14
C HIS A 342 5.69 11.38 -4.81
N ALA A 343 6.15 10.34 -5.51
CA ALA A 343 7.51 10.30 -6.04
C ALA A 343 7.56 9.73 -7.46
N VAL A 344 8.45 10.30 -8.27
CA VAL A 344 8.71 9.87 -9.66
C VAL A 344 10.22 9.70 -9.85
N LEU A 345 10.62 8.53 -10.34
CA LEU A 345 11.99 8.29 -10.80
C LEU A 345 12.10 8.72 -12.25
N VAL A 346 13.02 9.62 -12.54
CA VAL A 346 13.30 10.12 -13.89
C VAL A 346 14.69 9.68 -14.31
N ALA A 347 14.80 9.12 -15.50
CA ALA A 347 16.05 8.77 -16.16
C ALA A 347 15.95 9.11 -17.65
N ASN A 348 17.09 9.31 -18.31
CA ASN A 348 17.14 9.50 -19.76
C ASN A 348 17.34 8.16 -20.48
N VAL A 349 16.91 8.09 -21.73
CA VAL A 349 17.35 7.05 -22.67
C VAL A 349 18.74 7.44 -23.15
N SER A 350 19.75 6.59 -22.90
CA SER A 350 21.12 6.85 -23.32
C SER A 350 21.36 6.48 -24.78
N GLU A 351 20.74 5.40 -25.25
CA GLU A 351 20.93 4.83 -26.56
C GLU A 351 19.67 4.07 -27.00
N VAL A 352 19.43 4.03 -28.31
CA VAL A 352 18.33 3.29 -28.93
C VAL A 352 18.91 2.42 -30.04
N GLU A 353 18.85 1.11 -29.85
CA GLU A 353 19.16 0.14 -30.90
C GLU A 353 17.93 -0.03 -31.79
N GLN A 354 18.02 0.44 -33.05
CA GLN A 354 16.97 0.23 -34.02
C GLN A 354 17.11 -1.16 -34.63
N ALA A 355 15.99 -1.85 -34.81
CA ALA A 355 16.00 -3.07 -35.62
C ALA A 355 16.59 -2.71 -36.99
N PRO A 356 17.57 -3.48 -37.50
CA PRO A 356 18.18 -3.16 -38.79
C PRO A 356 17.10 -3.12 -39.86
N GLU A 357 17.12 -2.10 -40.70
CA GLU A 357 16.32 -2.11 -41.92
C GLU A 357 16.81 -3.29 -42.75
N GLY A 358 15.98 -4.33 -42.83
CA GLY A 358 16.31 -5.53 -43.58
C GLY A 358 16.55 -5.17 -45.05
N ARG A 359 17.65 -5.67 -45.62
CA ARG A 359 17.89 -5.64 -47.06
C ARG A 359 17.42 -6.96 -47.65
N VAL A 360 16.64 -6.89 -48.73
CA VAL A 360 16.41 -8.05 -49.60
C VAL A 360 17.58 -8.15 -50.57
N PRO A 361 18.40 -9.22 -50.51
CA PRO A 361 19.52 -9.38 -51.42
C PRO A 361 19.07 -9.71 -52.84
N ASP A 362 19.88 -9.34 -53.84
CA ASP A 362 19.64 -9.73 -55.22
C ASP A 362 19.83 -11.26 -55.42
N PRO A 363 19.10 -11.88 -56.36
CA PRO A 363 19.32 -13.27 -56.75
C PRO A 363 20.79 -13.54 -57.15
N HIS A 364 21.31 -14.67 -56.70
CA HIS A 364 22.63 -15.19 -57.08
C HIS A 364 22.58 -16.72 -57.20
N ALA A 365 23.50 -17.30 -57.98
CA ALA A 365 23.44 -18.70 -58.40
C ALA A 365 23.61 -19.72 -57.26
N ASP A 366 24.27 -19.31 -56.18
CA ASP A 366 24.60 -20.08 -54.99
C ASP A 366 23.70 -19.78 -53.78
N GLU A 367 22.57 -19.08 -53.98
CA GLU A 367 21.62 -18.80 -52.90
C GLU A 367 20.97 -20.10 -52.37
N SER A 368 20.80 -20.21 -51.05
CA SER A 368 20.11 -21.34 -50.43
C SER A 368 18.60 -21.28 -50.66
N THR A 369 17.93 -22.44 -50.67
CA THR A 369 16.48 -22.53 -50.85
C THR A 369 15.70 -21.62 -49.89
N PRO A 370 16.02 -21.55 -48.58
CA PRO A 370 15.29 -20.67 -47.67
C PRO A 370 15.43 -19.18 -48.00
N VAL A 371 16.61 -18.74 -48.46
CA VAL A 371 16.84 -17.34 -48.85
C VAL A 371 16.04 -16.99 -50.10
N ARG A 372 16.00 -17.89 -51.08
CA ARG A 372 15.17 -17.73 -52.29
C ARG A 372 13.69 -17.62 -51.93
N GLN A 373 13.18 -18.54 -51.11
CA GLN A 373 11.79 -18.54 -50.67
C GLN A 373 11.42 -17.22 -49.96
N LEU A 374 12.26 -16.76 -49.02
CA LEU A 374 12.04 -15.47 -48.34
C LEU A 374 12.00 -14.29 -49.32
N ARG A 375 12.86 -14.28 -50.35
CA ARG A 375 12.89 -13.25 -51.38
C ARG A 375 11.64 -13.27 -52.26
N GLU A 376 11.18 -14.45 -52.67
CA GLU A 376 9.94 -14.64 -53.44
C GLU A 376 8.72 -14.17 -52.62
N LEU A 377 8.61 -14.63 -51.38
CA LEU A 377 7.55 -14.22 -50.45
C LEU A 377 7.50 -12.71 -50.23
N HIS A 378 8.66 -12.06 -50.09
CA HIS A 378 8.73 -10.61 -49.98
C HIS A 378 8.18 -9.90 -51.23
N SER A 379 8.45 -10.43 -52.43
CA SER A 379 7.94 -9.86 -53.69
C SER A 379 6.41 -10.03 -53.86
N GLU A 380 5.85 -11.08 -53.27
CA GLU A 380 4.43 -11.42 -53.35
C GLU A 380 3.59 -10.86 -52.18
N MET A 381 4.24 -10.25 -51.19
CA MET A 381 3.62 -9.84 -49.92
C MET A 381 2.39 -8.94 -50.08
N ALA A 382 2.33 -8.14 -51.16
CA ALA A 382 1.19 -7.27 -51.46
C ALA A 382 0.02 -7.97 -52.16
N GLN A 383 0.24 -9.18 -52.69
CA GLN A 383 -0.70 -9.91 -53.56
C GLN A 383 -1.32 -11.12 -52.86
N ARG A 384 -0.72 -11.59 -51.75
CA ARG A 384 -1.12 -12.78 -51.00
C ARG A 384 -1.67 -12.42 -49.62
N PRO A 385 -2.49 -13.30 -49.00
CA PRO A 385 -2.93 -13.11 -47.62
C PRO A 385 -1.74 -12.98 -46.66
N ALA A 386 -1.68 -11.90 -45.90
CA ALA A 386 -0.53 -11.60 -45.03
C ALA A 386 -0.22 -12.72 -44.01
N VAL A 387 -1.23 -13.43 -43.52
CA VAL A 387 -1.06 -14.56 -42.58
C VAL A 387 -0.35 -15.73 -43.24
N GLU A 388 -0.67 -16.02 -44.50
CA GLU A 388 -0.07 -17.11 -45.27
C GLU A 388 1.40 -16.80 -45.57
N VAL A 389 1.68 -15.59 -46.07
CA VAL A 389 3.04 -15.09 -46.31
C VAL A 389 3.87 -15.11 -45.02
N PHE A 390 3.29 -14.72 -43.88
CA PHE A 390 3.99 -14.76 -42.59
C PHE A 390 4.34 -16.17 -42.13
N HIS A 391 3.43 -17.14 -42.28
CA HIS A 391 3.70 -18.53 -41.92
C HIS A 391 4.79 -19.15 -42.80
N GLU A 392 4.70 -18.97 -44.12
CA GLU A 392 5.70 -19.46 -45.07
C GLU A 392 7.08 -18.81 -44.83
N ALA A 393 7.10 -17.50 -44.57
CA ALA A 393 8.33 -16.79 -44.25
C ALA A 393 8.94 -17.26 -42.92
N SER A 394 8.11 -17.53 -41.91
CA SER A 394 8.56 -18.06 -40.62
C SER A 394 9.15 -19.46 -40.76
N GLN A 395 8.56 -20.30 -41.61
CA GLN A 395 9.07 -21.64 -41.92
C GLN A 395 10.42 -21.55 -42.65
N ALA A 396 10.49 -20.79 -43.74
CA ALA A 396 11.74 -20.61 -44.49
C ALA A 396 12.85 -20.04 -43.59
N HIS A 397 12.55 -19.05 -42.73
CA HIS A 397 13.52 -18.53 -41.78
C HIS A 397 14.03 -19.60 -40.79
N ALA A 398 13.14 -20.43 -40.24
CA ALA A 398 13.52 -21.51 -39.33
C ALA A 398 14.36 -22.61 -40.02
N GLU A 399 14.04 -22.94 -41.28
CA GLU A 399 14.82 -23.86 -42.11
C GLU A 399 16.22 -23.29 -42.38
N GLY A 400 16.33 -22.00 -42.72
CA GLY A 400 17.61 -21.32 -42.90
C GLY A 400 18.48 -21.34 -41.66
N LEU A 401 17.91 -21.06 -40.48
CA LEU A 401 18.62 -21.18 -39.20
C LEU A 401 19.07 -22.61 -38.92
N SER A 402 18.24 -23.60 -39.25
CA SER A 402 18.56 -25.03 -39.04
C SER A 402 19.71 -25.48 -39.95
N LEU A 403 19.67 -25.10 -41.23
CA LEU A 403 20.76 -25.36 -42.17
C LEU A 403 22.06 -24.70 -41.68
N TYR A 404 22.02 -23.44 -41.25
CA TYR A 404 23.20 -22.75 -40.70
C TYR A 404 23.83 -23.53 -39.54
N THR A 405 23.02 -24.11 -38.65
CA THR A 405 23.53 -24.91 -37.52
C THR A 405 24.07 -26.29 -37.92
N LEU A 406 23.66 -26.83 -39.05
CA LEU A 406 24.06 -28.17 -39.53
C LEU A 406 25.28 -28.15 -40.47
N GLY A 407 25.73 -26.96 -40.87
CA GLY A 407 26.78 -26.75 -41.88
C GLY A 407 26.25 -26.92 -43.30
#